data_AF-A0A9D6K6T3-F1
#
_entry.id   AF-A0A9D6K6T3-F1
#
_cell.length_a   1.000
_cell.length_b   1.000
_cell.length_c   1.000
_cell.angle_alpha   90.00
_cell.angle_beta   90.00
_cell.angle_gamma   90.00
#
_symmetry.space_group_name_H-M   'P 1'
#
loop_
_entity.id
_entity.type
_entity.pdbx_description
1 polymer ?
#
loop_
_entity_poly.entity_id
_entity_poly.type
_entity_poly.pdbx_seq_one_letter_code
_entity_poly.pdbx_strand_id
1 'polypeptide(L)'
;MSTHVATNIRLPEEVLRTLKYKAIEDKKSVNQLIREAIEMFLTANIQPVKHIKDPFENIIGIAKSGIKDGSTKHDRYLYGKRK
;
A
#
# COMPACT_ATOMS: atom_id res chain seq x y z
N MET A 1 -0.69 -23.41 -7.94
CA MET A 1 -0.64 -22.84 -9.31
C MET A 1 -1.19 -21.44 -9.26
N SER A 2 -0.48 -20.44 -9.78
CA SER A 2 -1.00 -19.06 -9.87
C SER A 2 -2.03 -18.97 -11.00
N THR A 3 -3.18 -18.39 -10.71
CA THR A 3 -4.23 -18.11 -11.70
C THR A 3 -3.77 -16.94 -12.57
N HIS A 4 -3.77 -17.13 -13.89
CA HIS A 4 -3.40 -16.09 -14.85
C HIS A 4 -4.66 -15.57 -15.55
N VAL A 5 -4.78 -14.24 -15.68
CA VAL A 5 -5.87 -13.58 -16.40
C VAL A 5 -5.34 -13.02 -17.72
N ALA A 6 -6.02 -13.32 -18.83
CA ALA A 6 -5.66 -12.78 -20.13
C ALA A 6 -6.05 -11.30 -20.22
N THR A 7 -5.08 -10.43 -20.49
CA THR A 7 -5.28 -8.99 -20.63
C THR A 7 -4.83 -8.53 -22.01
N ASN A 8 -5.64 -7.75 -22.71
CA ASN A 8 -5.30 -7.17 -24.00
C ASN A 8 -4.66 -5.79 -23.78
N ILE A 9 -3.42 -5.61 -24.25
CA ILE A 9 -2.66 -4.37 -24.13
C ILE A 9 -2.24 -3.93 -25.53
N ARG A 10 -2.48 -2.66 -25.87
CA ARG A 10 -1.99 -2.05 -27.11
C ARG A 10 -0.60 -1.49 -26.89
N LEU A 11 0.34 -1.92 -27.73
CA LEU A 11 1.72 -1.44 -27.73
C LEU A 11 2.04 -0.82 -29.09
N PRO A 12 2.84 0.26 -29.14
CA PRO A 12 3.39 0.74 -30.40
C PRO A 12 4.20 -0.35 -31.11
N GLU A 13 4.18 -0.34 -32.45
CA GLU A 13 4.85 -1.38 -33.25
C GLU A 13 6.37 -1.41 -33.01
N GLU A 14 6.99 -0.24 -32.88
CA GLU A 14 8.41 -0.09 -32.58
C GLU A 14 8.79 -0.75 -31.26
N VAL A 15 7.96 -0.56 -30.23
CA VAL A 15 8.15 -1.13 -28.89
C VAL A 15 8.02 -2.65 -28.95
N LEU A 16 7.01 -3.18 -29.66
CA LEU A 16 6.83 -4.62 -29.85
C LEU A 16 8.04 -5.25 -30.57
N ARG A 17 8.58 -4.57 -31.58
CA ARG A 17 9.74 -5.04 -32.34
C ARG A 17 10.99 -5.13 -31.45
N THR A 18 11.26 -4.10 -30.66
CA THR A 18 12.37 -4.09 -29.70
C THR A 18 12.22 -5.18 -28.65
N LEU A 19 11.00 -5.38 -28.12
CA LEU A 19 10.68 -6.45 -27.16
C LEU A 19 10.95 -7.84 -27.73
N LYS A 20 10.63 -8.08 -29.01
CA LYS A 20 10.90 -9.36 -29.67
C LYS A 20 12.40 -9.64 -29.80
N TYR A 21 13.19 -8.63 -30.20
CA TYR A 21 14.64 -8.79 -30.26
C TYR A 21 15.22 -9.11 -28.88
N LYS A 22 14.75 -8.40 -27.85
CA LYS A 22 15.19 -8.64 -26.48
C LYS A 22 14.82 -10.04 -25.97
N ALA A 23 13.62 -10.52 -26.32
CA ALA A 23 13.16 -11.87 -26.00
C ALA A 23 14.06 -12.95 -26.59
N ILE A 24 14.52 -12.76 -27.85
CA ILE A 24 15.43 -13.69 -28.53
C ILE A 24 16.80 -13.68 -27.85
N GLU A 25 17.34 -12.50 -27.56
CA GLU A 25 18.63 -12.33 -26.88
C GLU A 25 18.63 -13.03 -25.51
N ASP A 26 17.58 -12.82 -24.72
CA ASP A 26 17.46 -13.34 -23.36
C ASP A 26 16.95 -14.80 -23.32
N LYS A 27 16.65 -15.41 -24.48
CA LYS A 27 16.03 -16.75 -24.62
C LYS A 27 14.74 -16.90 -23.80
N LYS A 28 13.95 -15.83 -23.69
CA LYS A 28 12.69 -15.79 -22.95
C LYS A 28 11.51 -15.54 -23.88
N SER A 29 10.31 -15.85 -23.42
CA SER A 29 9.10 -15.41 -24.15
C SER A 29 8.84 -13.92 -23.91
N VAL A 30 8.24 -13.24 -24.89
CA VAL A 30 7.81 -11.84 -24.75
C VAL A 30 6.89 -11.67 -23.54
N ASN A 31 5.98 -12.63 -23.31
CA ASN A 31 5.08 -12.61 -22.16
C ASN A 31 5.82 -12.71 -20.82
N GLN A 32 6.92 -13.46 -20.76
CA GLN A 32 7.74 -13.56 -19.56
C GLN A 32 8.47 -12.24 -19.30
N LEU A 33 9.06 -11.62 -20.32
CA LEU A 33 9.69 -10.30 -20.18
C LEU A 33 8.69 -9.23 -19.73
N ILE A 34 7.47 -9.24 -20.27
CA ILE A 34 6.42 -8.30 -19.85
C ILE A 34 6.07 -8.50 -18.37
N ARG A 35 5.93 -9.76 -17.92
CA ARG A 35 5.65 -10.05 -16.50
C ARG A 35 6.78 -9.60 -15.58
N GLU A 36 8.02 -9.94 -15.93
CA GLU A 36 9.21 -9.54 -15.15
C GLU A 36 9.34 -8.01 -15.08
N ALA A 37 9.12 -7.31 -16.20
CA ALA A 37 9.16 -5.85 -16.23
C ALA A 37 8.07 -5.21 -15.36
N ILE A 38 6.85 -5.76 -15.38
CA ILE A 38 5.76 -5.30 -14.51
C ILE A 38 6.10 -5.56 -13.04
N GLU A 39 6.62 -6.73 -12.70
CA GLU A 39 7.01 -7.08 -11.33
C GLU A 39 8.13 -6.18 -10.82
N MET A 40 9.16 -5.94 -11.64
CA MET A 40 10.22 -4.99 -11.34
C MET A 40 9.70 -3.57 -11.16
N PHE A 41 8.80 -3.12 -12.03
CA PHE A 41 8.22 -1.79 -11.94
C PHE A 41 7.38 -1.62 -10.67
N LEU A 42 6.58 -2.63 -10.31
CA LEU A 42 5.79 -2.63 -9.09
C LEU A 42 6.70 -2.69 -7.85
N THR A 43 7.68 -3.57 -7.82
CA THR A 43 8.61 -3.68 -6.67
C THR A 43 9.48 -2.43 -6.49
N ALA A 44 9.86 -1.75 -7.58
CA ALA A 44 10.62 -0.51 -7.54
C ALA A 44 9.79 0.71 -7.10
N ASN A 45 8.49 0.75 -7.44
CA ASN A 45 7.61 1.88 -7.12
C ASN A 45 6.75 1.68 -5.87
N ILE A 46 6.62 0.44 -5.39
CA ILE A 46 6.14 0.15 -4.05
C ILE A 46 7.33 0.45 -3.13
N GLN A 47 7.52 1.75 -2.80
CA GLN A 47 8.02 2.03 -1.47
C GLN A 47 7.09 1.25 -0.54
N PRO A 48 7.61 0.40 0.38
CA PRO A 48 6.74 -0.17 1.38
C PRO A 48 6.07 1.04 2.01
N VAL A 49 4.75 1.13 1.87
CA VAL A 49 3.97 1.92 2.83
C VAL A 49 4.27 1.19 4.12
N LYS A 50 5.34 1.63 4.80
CA LYS A 50 5.53 1.38 6.20
C LYS A 50 4.27 1.99 6.77
N HIS A 51 3.25 1.16 6.96
CA HIS A 51 2.44 1.27 8.15
C HIS A 51 3.47 1.22 9.29
N ILE A 52 4.02 2.40 9.61
CA ILE A 52 4.64 2.65 10.88
C ILE A 52 3.48 2.34 11.81
N LYS A 53 3.44 1.11 12.32
CA LYS A 53 2.59 0.76 13.45
C LYS A 53 3.00 1.75 14.51
N ASP A 54 2.23 2.82 14.65
CA ASP A 54 2.49 3.82 15.65
C ASP A 54 2.44 3.06 16.98
N PRO A 55 3.52 3.05 17.80
CA PRO A 55 3.47 2.44 19.12
C PRO A 55 2.28 2.93 19.95
N PHE A 56 1.77 4.13 19.65
CA PHE A 56 0.60 4.72 20.27
C PHE A 56 -0.74 4.21 19.73
N GLU A 57 -0.83 3.60 18.54
CA GLU A 57 -2.09 3.00 18.03
C GLU A 57 -2.61 1.91 18.96
N ASN A 58 -1.71 1.08 19.50
CA ASN A 58 -2.08 0.06 20.49
C ASN A 58 -2.49 0.65 21.83
N ILE A 59 -2.10 1.89 22.12
CA ILE A 59 -2.37 2.59 23.39
C ILE A 59 -3.72 3.32 23.34
N ILE A 60 -4.24 3.63 22.13
CA ILE A 60 -5.55 4.25 21.95
C ILE A 60 -6.64 3.34 22.54
N GLY A 61 -7.26 3.78 23.63
CA GLY A 61 -8.37 3.10 24.28
C GLY A 61 -8.00 2.11 25.40
N ILE A 62 -6.72 1.92 25.74
CA ILE A 62 -6.30 1.09 26.89
C ILE A 62 -6.80 1.70 28.22
N ALA A 63 -6.76 3.03 28.34
CA ALA A 63 -7.22 3.71 29.54
C ALA A 63 -8.74 3.93 29.52
N LYS A 64 -9.52 2.98 30.06
CA LYS A 64 -10.92 3.20 30.44
C LYS A 64 -10.99 3.72 31.87
N SER A 65 -10.69 4.99 32.10
CA SER A 65 -10.87 5.60 33.44
C SER A 65 -12.18 6.39 33.52
N GLY A 66 -13.10 5.89 34.35
CA GLY A 66 -14.04 6.57 35.25
C GLY A 66 -15.07 7.61 34.74
N ILE A 67 -14.76 8.46 33.76
CA ILE A 67 -15.58 9.64 33.45
C ILE A 67 -15.81 9.73 31.95
N LYS A 68 -16.98 9.29 31.50
CA LYS A 68 -17.34 9.18 30.08
C LYS A 68 -17.56 10.53 29.39
N ASP A 69 -17.86 11.58 30.15
CA ASP A 69 -18.13 12.94 29.66
C ASP A 69 -17.05 13.94 30.08
N GLY A 70 -15.86 13.47 30.46
CA GLY A 70 -14.74 14.33 30.84
C GLY A 70 -14.31 15.30 29.74
N SER A 71 -14.46 14.92 28.47
CA SER A 71 -14.18 15.78 27.32
C SER A 71 -15.18 16.93 27.18
N THR A 72 -16.45 16.71 27.51
CA THR A 72 -17.53 17.71 27.30
C THR A 72 -17.82 18.52 28.56
N LYS A 73 -17.58 17.95 29.74
CA LYS A 73 -17.86 18.58 31.04
C LYS A 73 -16.58 18.76 31.87
N HIS A 74 -15.45 18.99 31.20
CA HIS A 74 -14.15 19.19 31.84
C HIS A 74 -14.21 20.22 32.97
N ASP A 75 -14.96 21.30 32.79
CA ASP A 75 -15.04 22.39 33.78
C ASP A 75 -15.64 21.94 35.10
N ARG A 76 -16.64 21.06 35.05
CA ARG A 76 -17.26 20.49 36.25
C ARG A 76 -16.27 19.67 37.07
N TYR A 77 -15.40 18.92 36.40
CA TYR A 77 -14.46 18.00 37.04
C TYR A 77 -13.16 18.69 37.47
N LEU A 78 -12.71 19.70 36.72
CA LEU A 78 -11.46 20.41 37.00
C LEU A 78 -11.65 21.60 37.95
N TYR A 79 -12.74 22.36 37.79
CA TYR A 79 -12.94 23.62 38.52
C TYR A 79 -14.05 23.55 39.57
N GLY A 80 -14.85 22.48 39.57
CA GLY A 80 -16.01 22.35 40.46
C GLY A 80 -17.09 23.40 40.20
N LYS A 81 -18.22 23.33 40.92
CA LYS A 81 -19.22 24.40 40.86
C LYS A 81 -18.64 25.67 41.48
N ARG A 82 -18.46 26.72 40.69
CA ARG A 82 -18.32 28.08 41.24
C ARG A 82 -19.63 28.44 41.96
N LYS A 83 -19.51 28.87 43.22
CA LYS A 83 -20.60 29.43 44.04
C LYS A 83 -21.14 30.70 43.40
#